data_AF-A0A6A3C820-F1
#
_entry.id   AF-A0A6A3C820-F1
#
_cell.length_a   1.000
_cell.length_b   1.000
_cell.length_c   1.000
_cell.angle_alpha   90.00
_cell.angle_beta   90.00
_cell.angle_gamma   90.00
#
_symmetry.space_group_name_H-M   'P 1'
#
loop_
_entity.id
_entity.type
_entity.pdbx_description
1 polymer ?
#
loop_
_entity_poly.entity_id
_entity_poly.type
_entity_poly.pdbx_seq_one_letter_code
_entity_poly.pdbx_strand_id
1 'polypeptide(L)'
;MAGISSGALTGVVVILALDFAIVSPYVEAQSAAPAPSPTSDGTSIDQGIAYVLMLVALMLTYLIHPLDASSYSFFYNNSLA
;
A
#
# COMPACT_ATOMS: atom_id res chain seq x y z
N MET A 1 56.29 -17.59 0.83
CA MET A 1 55.46 -16.53 0.21
C MET A 1 55.09 -17.02 -1.19
N ALA A 2 53.86 -17.51 -1.39
CA ALA A 2 53.42 -18.01 -2.69
C ALA A 2 53.10 -16.81 -3.60
N GLY A 3 53.88 -16.63 -4.67
CA GLY A 3 53.64 -15.58 -5.66
C GLY A 3 52.40 -15.93 -6.49
N ILE A 4 51.45 -15.01 -6.55
CA ILE A 4 50.26 -15.15 -7.40
C ILE A 4 50.75 -15.12 -8.85
N SER A 5 50.43 -16.15 -9.64
CA SER A 5 50.84 -16.21 -11.05
C SER A 5 50.02 -15.21 -11.88
N SER A 6 50.65 -14.58 -12.88
CA SER A 6 50.00 -13.57 -13.73
C SER A 6 48.71 -14.09 -14.39
N GLY A 7 48.66 -15.38 -14.77
CA GLY A 7 47.46 -16.00 -15.33
C GLY A 7 46.29 -16.11 -14.35
N ALA A 8 46.55 -16.30 -13.06
CA ALA A 8 45.49 -16.32 -12.04
C ALA A 8 44.87 -14.92 -11.87
N LEU A 9 45.69 -13.87 -11.93
CA LEU A 9 45.22 -12.49 -11.82
C LEU A 9 44.37 -12.08 -13.03
N THR A 10 44.78 -12.47 -14.25
CA THR A 10 43.97 -12.25 -15.47
C THR A 10 42.62 -12.98 -15.39
N GLY A 11 42.61 -14.22 -14.90
CA GLY A 11 41.36 -14.98 -14.72
C GLY A 11 40.37 -14.26 -13.79
N VAL A 12 40.85 -13.74 -12.66
CA VAL A 12 40.02 -12.98 -11.71
C VAL A 12 39.46 -11.71 -12.34
N VAL A 13 40.28 -10.96 -13.08
CA VAL A 13 39.85 -9.71 -13.75
C VAL A 13 38.76 -9.99 -14.79
N VAL A 14 38.90 -11.06 -15.57
CA VAL A 14 37.90 -11.45 -16.59
C VAL A 14 36.57 -11.82 -15.95
N ILE A 15 36.59 -12.60 -14.86
CA ILE A 15 35.37 -12.98 -14.14
C ILE A 15 34.66 -11.74 -13.61
N LEU A 16 35.38 -10.84 -12.94
CA LEU A 16 34.80 -9.60 -12.41
C LEU A 16 34.22 -8.70 -13.50
N ALA A 17 34.89 -8.59 -14.65
CA ALA A 17 34.39 -7.79 -15.77
C ALA A 17 33.11 -8.39 -16.37
N LEU A 18 33.01 -9.73 -16.45
CA LEU A 18 31.81 -10.42 -16.93
C LEU A 18 30.65 -10.25 -15.94
N ASP A 19 30.89 -10.42 -14.64
CA ASP A 19 29.87 -10.21 -13.62
C ASP A 19 29.35 -8.77 -13.65
N PHE A 20 30.25 -7.80 -13.78
CA PHE A 20 29.87 -6.39 -13.91
C PHE A 20 29.07 -6.11 -15.18
N ALA A 21 29.44 -6.71 -16.31
CA ALA A 21 28.72 -6.56 -17.58
C ALA A 21 27.32 -7.19 -17.54
N ILE A 22 27.13 -8.28 -16.78
CA ILE A 22 25.82 -8.94 -16.62
C ILE A 22 24.92 -8.15 -15.67
N VAL A 23 25.48 -7.61 -14.59
CA VAL A 23 24.71 -6.89 -13.56
C VAL A 23 24.44 -5.44 -13.94
N SER A 24 25.30 -4.83 -14.76
CA SER A 24 25.16 -3.43 -15.16
C SER A 24 23.99 -3.28 -16.15
N PRO A 25 22.92 -2.55 -15.80
CA PRO A 25 21.87 -2.23 -16.76
C PRO A 25 22.46 -1.31 -17.84
N TYR A 26 22.51 -1.80 -19.07
CA TYR A 26 22.84 -0.97 -20.21
C TYR A 26 21.65 -0.03 -20.49
N VAL A 27 21.77 1.23 -20.05
CA VAL A 27 20.78 2.27 -20.32
C VAL A 27 21.31 3.16 -21.43
N GLU A 28 20.80 2.95 -22.64
CA GLU A 28 20.92 3.91 -23.73
C GLU A 28 20.03 5.13 -23.39
N ALA A 29 20.56 6.33 -23.57
CA ALA A 29 19.83 7.56 -23.26
C ALA A 29 18.76 7.81 -24.34
N GLN A 30 17.64 7.09 -24.25
CA GLN A 30 16.48 7.34 -25.09
C GLN A 30 15.88 8.70 -24.71
N SER A 31 15.69 9.57 -25.70
CA SER A 31 14.95 10.83 -25.52
C SER A 31 13.59 10.52 -24.91
N ALA A 32 13.38 10.92 -23.66
CA ALA A 32 12.15 10.65 -22.93
C ALA A 32 10.99 11.34 -23.64
N ALA A 33 10.02 10.56 -24.13
CA ALA A 33 8.72 11.10 -24.48
C ALA A 33 8.13 11.78 -23.22
N PRO A 34 7.36 12.88 -23.37
CA PRO A 34 6.69 13.50 -22.23
C PRO A 34 5.94 12.45 -21.41
N ALA A 35 6.27 12.35 -20.12
CA ALA A 35 5.60 11.41 -19.23
C ALA A 35 4.10 11.73 -19.20
N PRO A 36 3.21 10.72 -19.26
CA PRO A 36 1.78 10.93 -19.04
C PRO A 36 1.57 11.69 -17.73
N SER A 37 0.64 12.64 -17.71
CA SER A 37 0.29 13.34 -16.47
C SER A 37 -0.06 12.34 -15.38
N PRO A 38 0.45 12.49 -14.15
CA PRO A 38 0.06 11.62 -13.04
C PRO A 38 -1.44 11.76 -12.81
N THR A 39 -2.20 10.68 -13.03
CA THR A 39 -3.60 10.63 -12.64
C THR A 39 -3.64 10.41 -11.12
N SER A 40 -3.98 11.45 -10.38
CA SER A 40 -4.27 11.36 -8.94
C SER A 40 -5.74 10.93 -8.78
N ASP A 41 -6.00 9.62 -8.80
CA ASP A 41 -7.36 9.07 -8.61
C ASP A 41 -7.80 9.16 -7.14
N GLY A 42 -8.15 10.37 -6.71
CA GLY A 42 -8.70 10.66 -5.37
C GLY A 42 -10.00 9.90 -5.06
N THR A 43 -10.60 9.27 -6.06
CA THR A 43 -11.79 8.40 -5.94
C THR A 43 -11.60 7.24 -4.96
N SER A 44 -10.38 6.71 -4.84
CA SER A 44 -10.10 5.62 -3.89
C SER A 44 -10.22 6.07 -2.42
N ILE A 45 -9.82 7.30 -2.12
CA ILE A 45 -10.00 7.93 -0.80
C ILE A 45 -11.48 8.23 -0.56
N ASP A 46 -12.16 8.80 -1.55
CA ASP A 46 -13.59 9.12 -1.45
C ASP A 46 -14.45 7.86 -1.25
N GLN A 47 -14.11 6.75 -1.92
CA GLN A 47 -14.79 5.47 -1.78
C GLN A 47 -14.54 4.83 -0.40
N GLY A 48 -13.34 4.98 0.15
CA GLY A 48 -13.01 4.56 1.51
C GLY A 48 -13.86 5.31 2.54
N ILE A 49 -13.91 6.63 2.44
CA ILE A 49 -14.76 7.47 3.31
C ILE A 49 -16.23 7.09 3.13
N ALA A 50 -16.70 6.86 1.90
CA ALA A 50 -18.07 6.41 1.65
C ALA A 50 -18.41 5.08 2.34
N TYR A 51 -17.51 4.09 2.29
CA TYR A 51 -17.69 2.82 3.00
C TYR A 51 -17.69 3.00 4.52
N VAL A 52 -16.80 3.83 5.06
CA VAL A 52 -16.77 4.12 6.51
C VAL A 52 -18.07 4.79 6.94
N LEU A 53 -18.55 5.79 6.20
CA LEU A 53 -19.83 6.46 6.48
C LEU A 53 -21.01 5.49 6.36
N MET A 54 -21.00 4.57 5.40
CA MET A 54 -22.02 3.52 5.27
C MET A 54 -22.04 2.59 6.49
N LEU A 55 -20.86 2.19 6.98
CA LEU A 55 -20.73 1.33 8.17
C LEU A 55 -21.16 2.05 9.44
N VAL A 56 -20.80 3.33 9.59
CA VAL A 56 -21.27 4.19 10.69
C VAL A 56 -22.79 4.32 10.65
N ALA A 57 -23.38 4.57 9.49
CA ALA A 57 -24.84 4.64 9.34
C ALA A 57 -25.52 3.31 9.70
N LEU A 58 -24.96 2.18 9.25
CA LEU A 58 -25.48 0.86 9.59
C LEU A 58 -25.38 0.60 11.11
N MET A 59 -24.28 0.98 11.75
CA MET A 59 -24.11 0.86 13.20
C MET A 59 -25.10 1.75 13.96
N LEU A 60 -25.23 3.03 13.58
CA LEU A 60 -26.15 3.97 14.21
C LEU A 60 -27.59 3.48 14.12
N THR A 61 -28.03 3.07 12.93
CA THR A 61 -29.38 2.54 12.74
C THR A 61 -29.60 1.25 13.53
N TYR A 62 -28.64 0.33 13.58
CA TYR A 62 -28.75 -0.90 14.36
C TYR A 62 -28.74 -0.65 15.87
N LEU A 63 -28.04 0.38 16.35
CA LEU A 63 -28.00 0.74 17.77
C LEU A 63 -29.22 1.55 18.22
N ILE A 64 -29.77 2.42 17.37
CA ILE A 64 -30.95 3.22 17.70
C ILE A 64 -32.19 2.32 17.91
N HIS A 65 -32.32 1.20 17.19
CA HIS A 65 -33.43 0.25 17.35
C HIS A 65 -33.58 -0.30 18.80
N PRO A 66 -32.57 -0.93 19.42
CA PRO A 66 -32.66 -1.41 20.80
C PRO A 66 -32.67 -0.27 21.82
N LEU A 67 -32.01 0.86 21.54
CA LEU A 67 -32.02 2.04 22.43
C LEU A 67 -33.42 2.65 22.55
N ASP A 68 -34.15 2.78 21.45
CA ASP A 68 -35.53 3.26 21.44
C ASP A 68 -36.47 2.31 22.19
N ALA A 69 -36.37 1.00 21.93
CA ALA A 69 -37.14 -0.02 22.65
C ALA A 69 -36.85 -0.02 24.17
N SER A 70 -35.59 0.13 24.57
CA SER A 70 -35.20 0.20 25.98
C SER A 70 -35.72 1.46 26.67
N SER A 71 -35.72 2.59 25.96
CA SER A 71 -36.23 3.86 26.46
C SER A 71 -37.74 3.75 26.74
N TYR A 72 -38.50 3.18 25.80
CA TYR A 72 -39.94 2.97 25.98
C TYR A 72 -40.27 2.09 27.20
N SER A 73 -39.53 0.99 27.38
CA SER A 73 -39.68 0.10 28.53
C SER A 73 -39.33 0.78 29.86
N PHE A 74 -38.29 1.61 29.89
CA PHE A 74 -37.88 2.36 31.08
C PHE A 74 -38.94 3.37 31.53
N PHE A 75 -39.46 4.17 30.60
CA PHE A 75 -40.51 5.16 30.90
C PHE A 75 -41.82 4.50 31.33
N TYR A 76 -42.20 3.40 30.69
CA TYR A 76 -43.37 2.63 31.08
C TYR A 76 -43.27 2.11 32.52
N ASN A 77 -42.14 1.51 32.90
CA ASN A 77 -41.95 0.97 34.26
C ASN A 77 -41.95 2.08 35.34
N ASN A 78 -41.35 3.23 35.07
CA ASN A 78 -41.29 4.33 36.03
C ASN A 78 -42.62 5.13 36.12
N SER A 79 -43.52 4.99 35.16
CA SER A 79 -44.85 5.61 35.20
C SER A 79 -45.87 4.80 36.04
N LEU A 80 -45.53 3.55 36.39
CA LEU A 80 -46.38 2.63 37.15
C LEU A 80 -45.94 2.45 38.61
N ALA A 81 -44.82 3.09 38.99
CA ALA A 81 -44.29 3.16 40.36
C ALA A 81 -44.74 4.45 41.04
#